data_AF-A0A9D6SQG4-F1
#
_entry.id   AF-A0A9D6SQG4-F1
#
_cell.length_a   1.000
_cell.length_b   1.000
_cell.length_c   1.000
_cell.angle_alpha   90.00
_cell.angle_beta   90.00
_cell.angle_gamma   90.00
#
_symmetry.space_group_name_H-M   'P 1'
#
loop_
_entity.id
_entity.type
_entity.pdbx_description
1 polymer ?
#
loop_
_entity_poly.entity_id
_entity_poly.type
_entity_poly.pdbx_seq_one_letter_code
_entity_poly.pdbx_strand_id
1 'polypeptide(L)'
;MMHNAPKYGETEIPLHFRDLAIAYLECSERLCGEMADGAWDANFHRGQAVMWLAFHATELLLKGCIRRIAPRDSKSIHSLGKLLEVFSTHFPNVPFEPPFGAEAITGDSEAIEWALEVDRTLHERLRYPTNRTGSTWPGERAFAPQLFAAELKRLRADIERISFAVFGK
;
A
#
# COMPACT_ATOMS: atom_id res chain seq x y z
N MET A 1 6.26 -28.30 -5.04
CA MET A 1 6.76 -27.75 -6.31
C MET A 1 7.59 -26.53 -5.96
N MET A 2 8.90 -26.52 -6.22
CA MET A 2 9.73 -25.33 -6.04
C MET A 2 9.60 -24.45 -7.28
N HIS A 3 9.09 -23.23 -7.11
CA HIS A 3 9.12 -22.22 -8.16
C HIS A 3 10.44 -21.46 -8.06
N ASN A 4 11.36 -21.68 -9.01
CA ASN A 4 12.54 -20.84 -9.14
C ASN A 4 12.11 -19.46 -9.63
N ALA A 5 12.47 -18.41 -8.88
CA ALA A 5 12.24 -17.05 -9.32
C ALA A 5 13.10 -16.78 -10.58
N PRO A 6 12.49 -16.34 -11.71
CA PRO A 6 13.25 -16.01 -12.90
C PRO A 6 14.13 -14.76 -12.68
N LYS A 7 15.24 -14.66 -13.42
CA LYS A 7 16.04 -13.44 -13.48
C LYS A 7 15.36 -12.46 -14.44
N TYR A 8 15.10 -11.24 -13.98
CA TYR A 8 14.43 -10.20 -14.76
C TYR A 8 15.42 -9.19 -15.32
N GLY A 9 15.19 -8.75 -16.56
CA GLY A 9 15.88 -7.61 -17.15
C GLY A 9 15.45 -6.28 -16.51
N GLU A 10 16.30 -5.25 -16.57
CA GLU A 10 16.01 -3.94 -15.96
C GLU A 10 14.70 -3.30 -16.46
N THR A 11 14.34 -3.56 -17.72
CA THR A 11 13.11 -3.07 -18.36
C THR A 11 11.85 -3.82 -17.91
N GLU A 12 12.00 -5.04 -17.40
CA GLU A 12 10.91 -5.90 -16.94
C GLU A 12 10.58 -5.67 -15.46
N ILE A 13 11.58 -5.24 -14.67
CA ILE A 13 11.44 -4.96 -13.24
C ILE A 13 10.20 -4.09 -12.93
N PRO A 14 9.95 -2.95 -13.60
CA PRO A 14 8.75 -2.15 -13.36
C PRO A 14 7.43 -2.91 -13.54
N LEU A 15 7.37 -3.79 -14.55
CA LEU A 15 6.20 -4.62 -14.83
C LEU A 15 5.98 -5.65 -13.73
N HIS A 16 7.04 -6.26 -13.20
CA HIS A 16 6.93 -7.19 -12.09
C HIS A 16 6.49 -6.53 -10.79
N PHE A 17 6.89 -5.28 -10.54
CA PHE A 17 6.35 -4.51 -9.41
C PHE A 17 4.83 -4.32 -9.54
N ARG A 18 4.34 -3.94 -10.73
CA ARG A 18 2.90 -3.86 -11.01
C ARG A 18 2.21 -5.21 -10.84
N ASP A 19 2.76 -6.28 -11.40
CA ASP A 19 2.14 -7.61 -11.35
C ASP A 19 2.05 -8.13 -9.90
N LEU A 20 3.10 -7.89 -9.10
CA LEU A 20 3.06 -8.18 -7.67
C LEU A 20 2.02 -7.31 -6.96
N ALA A 21 1.93 -6.01 -7.28
CA ALA A 21 0.92 -5.14 -6.70
C ALA A 21 -0.50 -5.66 -6.91
N ILE A 22 -0.81 -6.10 -8.14
CA ILE A 22 -2.10 -6.71 -8.48
C ILE A 22 -2.33 -7.99 -7.65
N ALA A 23 -1.35 -8.90 -7.61
CA ALA A 23 -1.47 -10.13 -6.85
C ALA A 23 -1.68 -9.90 -5.34
N TYR A 24 -0.99 -8.91 -4.76
CA TYR A 24 -1.16 -8.54 -3.36
C TYR A 24 -2.55 -7.94 -3.09
N LEU A 25 -3.07 -7.13 -4.01
CA LEU A 25 -4.42 -6.59 -3.91
C LEU A 25 -5.49 -7.69 -4.01
N GLU A 26 -5.34 -8.62 -4.97
CA GLU A 26 -6.23 -9.78 -5.11
C GLU A 26 -6.28 -10.63 -3.83
N CYS A 27 -5.12 -10.84 -3.19
CA CYS A 27 -5.08 -11.53 -1.90
C CYS A 27 -5.82 -10.74 -0.80
N SER A 28 -5.62 -9.42 -0.76
CA SER A 28 -6.30 -8.55 0.21
C SER A 28 -7.83 -8.60 0.04
N GLU A 29 -8.32 -8.49 -1.19
CA GLU A 29 -9.74 -8.54 -1.53
C GLU A 29 -10.37 -9.88 -1.17
N ARG A 30 -9.70 -10.98 -1.48
CA ARG A 30 -10.22 -12.32 -1.16
C ARG A 30 -10.37 -12.52 0.34
N LEU A 31 -9.33 -12.20 1.12
CA LEU A 31 -9.37 -12.32 2.58
C LEU A 31 -10.39 -11.36 3.21
N CYS A 32 -10.51 -10.14 2.68
CA CYS A 32 -11.50 -9.17 3.13
C CYS A 32 -12.92 -9.62 2.82
N GLY A 33 -13.15 -10.17 1.62
CA GLY A 33 -14.43 -10.71 1.18
C GLY A 33 -14.89 -11.88 2.05
N GLU A 34 -14.00 -12.84 2.31
CA GLU A 34 -14.32 -13.96 3.21
C GLU A 34 -14.72 -13.48 4.62
N MET A 35 -14.09 -12.42 5.13
CA MET A 35 -14.49 -11.79 6.39
C MET A 35 -15.79 -10.98 6.31
N ALA A 36 -16.04 -10.30 5.19
CA ALA A 36 -17.26 -9.52 4.98
C ALA A 36 -18.50 -10.41 4.85
N ASP A 37 -18.35 -11.56 4.21
CA ASP A 37 -19.40 -12.56 3.97
C ASP A 37 -19.63 -13.50 5.16
N GLY A 38 -18.79 -13.40 6.20
CA GLY A 38 -18.86 -14.24 7.40
C GLY A 38 -18.33 -15.67 7.20
N ALA A 39 -17.69 -15.96 6.07
CA ALA A 39 -17.01 -17.23 5.83
C ALA A 39 -15.73 -17.38 6.67
N TRP A 40 -15.17 -16.27 7.15
CA TRP A 40 -14.01 -16.24 8.03
C TRP A 40 -14.20 -15.19 9.13
N ASP A 41 -14.01 -15.52 10.41
CA ASP A 41 -14.32 -14.53 11.47
C ASP A 41 -13.46 -13.28 11.35
N ALA A 42 -14.09 -12.12 11.40
CA ALA A 42 -13.37 -10.86 11.46
C ALA A 42 -12.69 -10.68 12.83
N ASN A 43 -11.40 -10.35 12.81
CA ASN A 43 -10.70 -9.86 13.99
C ASN A 43 -9.59 -8.89 13.59
N PHE A 44 -9.04 -8.20 14.57
CA PHE A 44 -8.02 -7.18 14.33
C PHE A 44 -6.78 -7.72 13.60
N HIS A 45 -6.28 -8.90 13.97
CA HIS A 45 -5.06 -9.46 13.36
C HIS A 45 -5.26 -9.87 11.89
N ARG A 46 -6.43 -10.45 11.56
CA ARG A 46 -6.80 -10.76 10.18
C ARG A 46 -7.02 -9.48 9.37
N GLY A 47 -7.69 -8.50 9.96
CA GLY A 47 -7.84 -7.16 9.37
C GLY A 47 -6.50 -6.47 9.11
N GLN A 48 -5.56 -6.57 10.05
CA GLN A 48 -4.21 -6.05 9.91
C GLN A 48 -3.47 -6.68 8.73
N ALA A 49 -3.61 -8.00 8.53
CA ALA A 49 -3.06 -8.68 7.36
C ALA A 49 -3.67 -8.15 6.05
N VAL A 50 -4.99 -7.97 5.99
CA VAL A 50 -5.69 -7.39 4.83
C VAL A 50 -5.17 -5.98 4.52
N MET A 51 -5.09 -5.11 5.54
CA MET A 51 -4.57 -3.75 5.39
C MET A 51 -3.11 -3.74 4.94
N TRP A 52 -2.26 -4.63 5.48
CA TRP A 52 -0.87 -4.77 5.05
C TRP A 52 -0.76 -5.16 3.58
N LEU A 53 -1.54 -6.13 3.11
CA LEU A 53 -1.51 -6.57 1.72
C LEU A 53 -1.89 -5.43 0.76
N ALA A 54 -2.93 -4.67 1.09
CA ALA A 54 -3.37 -3.53 0.28
C ALA A 54 -2.38 -2.35 0.33
N PHE A 55 -1.80 -2.07 1.50
CA PHE A 55 -0.72 -1.08 1.63
C PHE A 55 0.48 -1.48 0.75
N HIS A 56 0.90 -2.74 0.84
CA HIS A 56 2.05 -3.22 0.09
C HIS A 56 1.78 -3.26 -1.42
N ALA A 57 0.56 -3.61 -1.84
CA ALA A 57 0.14 -3.47 -3.24
C ALA A 57 0.33 -2.03 -3.74
N THR A 58 -0.10 -1.05 -2.95
CA THR A 58 0.07 0.38 -3.27
C THR A 58 1.54 0.77 -3.36
N GLU A 59 2.35 0.38 -2.38
CA GLU A 59 3.79 0.64 -2.34
C GLU A 59 4.49 0.07 -3.59
N LEU A 60 4.16 -1.17 -3.96
CA LEU A 60 4.74 -1.85 -5.12
C LEU A 60 4.33 -1.19 -6.43
N LEU A 61 3.07 -0.80 -6.58
CA LEU A 61 2.59 -0.09 -7.78
C LEU A 61 3.39 1.20 -7.98
N LEU A 62 3.48 2.03 -6.93
CA LEU A 62 4.22 3.29 -7.00
C LEU A 62 5.70 3.08 -7.32
N LYS A 63 6.34 2.07 -6.70
CA LYS A 63 7.72 1.69 -7.04
C LYS A 63 7.86 1.26 -8.50
N GLY A 64 6.91 0.50 -9.03
CA GLY A 64 6.86 0.13 -10.44
C GLY A 64 6.79 1.37 -11.34
N CYS A 65 5.86 2.28 -11.05
CA CYS A 65 5.69 3.52 -11.81
C CYS A 65 6.95 4.38 -11.78
N ILE A 66 7.56 4.56 -10.61
CA ILE A 66 8.79 5.36 -10.46
C ILE A 66 9.95 4.68 -11.18
N ARG A 67 10.13 3.36 -11.07
CA ARG A 67 11.21 2.66 -11.80
C ARG A 67 11.06 2.74 -13.31
N ARG A 68 9.84 2.89 -13.81
CA ARG A 68 9.60 3.03 -15.25
C ARG A 68 10.27 4.28 -15.82
N ILE A 69 10.35 5.35 -15.02
CA ILE A 69 10.91 6.65 -15.42
C ILE A 69 12.34 6.83 -14.89
N ALA A 70 12.57 6.45 -13.64
CA ALA A 70 13.84 6.60 -12.93
C ALA A 70 14.27 5.26 -12.33
N PRO A 71 14.95 4.39 -13.11
CA PRO A 71 15.30 3.03 -12.69
C PRO A 71 16.11 2.92 -11.38
N ARG A 72 16.74 4.01 -10.94
CA ARG A 72 17.63 4.07 -9.77
C ARG A 72 16.98 4.64 -8.49
N ASP A 73 15.85 5.34 -8.58
CA ASP A 73 15.41 6.25 -7.50
C ASP A 73 14.47 5.61 -6.46
N SER A 74 13.92 4.41 -6.72
CA SER A 74 12.89 3.81 -5.85
C SER A 74 13.37 2.71 -4.90
N LYS A 75 14.67 2.36 -4.90
CA LYS A 75 15.16 1.20 -4.12
C LYS A 75 15.06 1.38 -2.59
N SER A 76 15.06 2.61 -2.07
CA SER A 76 15.15 2.89 -0.63
C SER A 76 13.92 3.57 -0.02
N ILE A 77 12.92 3.91 -0.83
CA ILE A 77 11.74 4.66 -0.35
C ILE A 77 10.66 3.67 0.10
N HIS A 78 10.33 3.69 1.39
CA HIS A 78 9.26 2.88 1.99
C HIS A 78 8.10 3.71 2.57
N SER A 79 8.27 5.03 2.69
CA SER A 79 7.18 5.94 3.07
C SER A 79 6.26 6.12 1.88
N LEU A 80 4.96 5.91 2.11
CA LEU A 80 3.95 6.05 1.08
C LEU A 80 3.80 7.51 0.65
N GLY A 81 3.79 8.45 1.61
CA GLY A 81 3.79 9.88 1.32
C GLY A 81 4.93 10.30 0.37
N LYS A 82 6.16 9.84 0.61
CA LYS A 82 7.30 10.10 -0.29
C LYS A 82 7.13 9.47 -1.67
N LEU A 83 6.61 8.24 -1.74
CA LEU A 83 6.34 7.60 -3.04
C LEU A 83 5.27 8.36 -3.83
N LEU A 84 4.22 8.84 -3.15
CA LEU A 84 3.15 9.64 -3.76
C LEU A 84 3.67 11.01 -4.24
N GLU A 85 4.52 11.68 -3.47
CA GLU A 85 5.14 12.95 -3.87
C GLU A 85 5.94 12.78 -5.18
N VAL A 86 6.80 11.76 -5.22
CA VAL A 86 7.60 11.46 -6.43
C VAL A 86 6.69 11.05 -7.59
N PHE A 87 5.68 10.23 -7.34
CA PHE A 87 4.72 9.82 -8.36
C PHE A 87 3.97 11.02 -8.95
N SER A 88 3.39 11.87 -8.11
CA SER A 88 2.64 13.07 -8.54
C SER A 88 3.52 14.07 -9.29
N THR A 89 4.81 14.15 -8.93
CA THR A 89 5.79 14.97 -9.66
C THR A 89 6.01 14.47 -11.09
N HIS A 90 6.10 13.15 -11.27
CA HIS A 90 6.37 12.54 -12.59
C HIS A 90 5.11 12.27 -13.42
N PHE A 91 3.94 12.13 -12.78
CA PHE A 91 2.66 11.81 -13.41
C PHE A 91 1.56 12.79 -12.99
N PRO A 92 1.72 14.11 -13.22
CA PRO A 92 0.79 15.12 -12.69
C PRO A 92 -0.64 15.01 -13.23
N ASN A 93 -0.82 14.35 -14.39
CA ASN A 93 -2.13 14.13 -15.02
C ASN A 93 -2.80 12.81 -14.59
N VAL A 94 -2.18 12.06 -13.69
CA VAL A 94 -2.71 10.78 -13.18
C VAL A 94 -2.96 10.94 -11.68
N PRO A 95 -4.11 11.51 -11.26
CA PRO A 95 -4.39 11.69 -9.85
C PRO A 95 -4.45 10.35 -9.14
N PHE A 96 -3.94 10.29 -7.91
CA PHE A 96 -4.01 9.09 -7.08
C PHE A 96 -4.00 9.44 -5.60
N GLU A 97 -5.00 8.94 -4.90
CA GLU A 97 -5.18 9.10 -3.45
C GLU A 97 -5.48 7.72 -2.87
N PRO A 98 -4.45 6.97 -2.43
CA PRO A 98 -4.68 5.66 -1.84
C PRO A 98 -5.42 5.78 -0.50
N PRO A 99 -6.09 4.71 -0.03
CA PRO A 99 -6.81 4.70 1.25
C PRO A 99 -5.86 4.59 2.46
N PHE A 100 -4.65 5.13 2.32
CA PHE A 100 -3.59 5.09 3.30
C PHE A 100 -3.02 6.50 3.41
N GLY A 101 -3.25 7.10 4.56
CA GLY A 101 -2.77 8.43 4.89
C GLY A 101 -2.98 8.66 6.37
N ALA A 102 -2.09 9.44 6.97
CA ALA A 102 -2.35 10.01 8.28
C ALA A 102 -2.75 11.46 8.05
N GLU A 103 -3.97 11.79 8.43
CA GLU A 103 -4.45 13.17 8.40
C GLU A 103 -4.32 13.76 9.80
N ALA A 104 -3.74 14.95 9.88
CA ALA A 104 -3.76 15.73 11.11
C ALA A 104 -5.18 16.29 11.28
N ILE A 105 -5.87 15.87 12.34
CA ILE A 105 -7.24 16.31 12.64
C ILE A 105 -7.27 17.82 12.97
N THR A 106 -6.16 18.35 13.45
CA THR A 106 -5.95 19.76 13.77
C THR A 106 -4.72 20.30 13.02
N GLY A 107 -4.67 21.61 12.82
CA GLY A 107 -3.50 22.29 12.24
C GLY A 107 -2.39 22.60 13.24
N ASP A 108 -2.42 22.02 14.44
CA ASP A 108 -1.36 22.20 15.41
C ASP A 108 -0.12 21.37 15.04
N SER A 109 1.05 21.84 15.51
CA SER A 109 2.34 21.24 15.14
C SER A 109 2.49 19.80 15.62
N GLU A 110 1.91 19.46 16.77
CA GLU A 110 2.02 18.11 17.34
C GLU A 110 1.22 17.08 16.54
N ALA A 111 0.00 17.42 16.11
CA ALA A 111 -0.82 16.56 15.26
C ALA A 111 -0.20 16.35 13.88
N ILE A 112 0.42 17.40 13.31
CA ILE A 112 1.15 17.31 12.05
C ILE A 112 2.38 16.40 12.19
N GLU A 113 3.18 16.59 13.23
CA GLU A 113 4.36 15.74 13.49
C GLU A 113 3.96 14.27 13.71
N TRP A 114 2.87 14.04 14.45
CA TRP A 114 2.33 12.71 14.66
C TRP A 114 1.88 12.06 13.33
N ALA A 115 1.15 12.79 12.49
CA ALA A 115 0.72 12.28 11.20
C ALA A 115 1.90 11.90 10.29
N LEU A 116 2.93 12.74 10.26
CA LEU A 116 4.17 12.47 9.51
C LEU A 116 4.90 11.22 10.03
N GLU A 117 4.94 11.01 11.34
CA GLU A 117 5.54 9.82 11.93
C GLU A 117 4.73 8.55 11.64
N VAL A 118 3.40 8.65 11.69
CA VAL A 118 2.52 7.54 11.30
C VAL A 118 2.75 7.15 9.85
N ASP A 119 2.82 8.08 8.90
CA ASP A 119 3.12 7.77 7.49
C ASP A 119 4.47 7.05 7.34
N ARG A 120 5.51 7.55 8.02
CA ARG A 120 6.87 6.96 7.95
C ARG A 120 6.90 5.53 8.49
N THR A 121 6.10 5.23 9.51
CA THR A 121 6.12 3.95 10.23
C THR A 121 4.94 3.04 9.88
N LEU A 122 4.02 3.45 8.99
CA LEU A 122 2.80 2.70 8.69
C LEU A 122 3.09 1.27 8.22
N HIS A 123 4.11 1.10 7.38
CA HIS A 123 4.58 -0.20 6.93
C HIS A 123 5.04 -1.11 8.08
N GLU A 124 5.65 -0.57 9.14
CA GLU A 124 6.04 -1.32 10.33
C GLU A 124 4.83 -1.60 11.23
N ARG A 125 3.96 -0.60 11.42
CA ARG A 125 2.72 -0.67 12.21
C ARG A 125 1.75 -1.75 11.72
N LEU A 126 1.72 -1.98 10.41
CA LEU A 126 0.89 -3.01 9.78
C LEU A 126 1.52 -4.41 9.86
N ARG A 127 2.82 -4.52 10.12
CA ARG A 127 3.54 -5.80 10.16
C ARG A 127 3.82 -6.32 11.56
N TYR A 128 4.07 -5.41 12.50
CA TYR A 128 4.59 -5.76 13.81
C TYR A 128 3.64 -5.31 14.91
N PRO A 129 3.44 -6.13 15.97
CA PRO A 129 2.61 -5.75 17.10
C PRO A 129 3.25 -4.63 17.94
N THR A 130 4.57 -4.52 17.90
CA THR A 130 5.39 -3.56 18.66
C THR A 130 6.34 -2.80 17.73
N ASN A 131 6.80 -1.65 18.20
CA ASN A 131 7.86 -0.88 17.56
C ASN A 131 9.25 -1.51 17.83
N ARG A 132 10.30 -0.86 17.33
CA ARG A 132 11.70 -1.30 17.49
C ARG A 132 12.20 -1.33 18.94
N THR A 133 11.54 -0.61 19.86
CA THR A 133 11.88 -0.62 21.30
C THR A 133 11.09 -1.66 22.09
N GLY A 134 10.21 -2.44 21.43
CA GLY A 134 9.34 -3.42 22.09
C GLY A 134 8.05 -2.82 22.67
N SER A 135 7.82 -1.53 22.48
CA SER A 135 6.60 -0.86 22.95
C SER A 135 5.45 -1.05 21.96
N THR A 136 4.21 -1.08 22.47
CA THR A 136 3.03 -1.09 21.61
C THR A 136 2.93 0.20 20.81
N TRP A 137 2.43 0.11 19.58
CA TRP A 137 2.16 1.29 18.76
C TRP A 137 1.07 2.17 19.42
N PRO A 138 1.25 3.49 19.49
CA PRO A 138 0.23 4.39 20.03
C PRO A 138 -0.95 4.54 19.07
N GLY A 139 -2.15 4.74 19.64
CA GLY A 139 -3.40 4.99 18.92
C GLY A 139 -4.34 3.78 18.88
N GLU A 140 -5.63 4.07 18.66
CA GLU A 140 -6.63 3.03 18.42
C GLU A 140 -6.48 2.47 17.00
N ARG A 141 -6.72 1.16 16.86
CA ARG A 141 -6.68 0.48 15.56
C ARG A 141 -7.94 -0.33 15.42
N ALA A 142 -8.72 -0.01 14.39
CA ALA A 142 -9.96 -0.70 14.09
C ALA A 142 -9.91 -1.25 12.66
N PHE A 143 -10.70 -2.30 12.43
CA PHE A 143 -10.89 -2.86 11.09
C PHE A 143 -12.35 -3.31 10.97
N ALA A 144 -13.01 -2.88 9.89
CA ALA A 144 -14.36 -3.26 9.53
C ALA A 144 -14.34 -3.82 8.10
N PRO A 145 -14.48 -5.15 7.90
CA PRO A 145 -14.35 -5.77 6.58
C PRO A 145 -15.27 -5.15 5.53
N GLN A 146 -16.52 -4.85 5.89
CA GLN A 146 -17.52 -4.30 4.97
C GLN A 146 -17.14 -2.91 4.47
N LEU A 147 -16.60 -2.06 5.35
CA LEU A 147 -16.14 -0.72 4.96
C LEU A 147 -14.85 -0.81 4.14
N PHE A 148 -13.91 -1.66 4.56
CA PHE A 148 -12.64 -1.79 3.86
C PHE A 148 -12.78 -2.43 2.47
N ALA A 149 -13.78 -3.30 2.26
CA ALA A 149 -14.07 -3.85 0.93
C ALA A 149 -14.40 -2.76 -0.11
N ALA A 150 -15.06 -1.68 0.29
CA ALA A 150 -15.31 -0.54 -0.59
C ALA A 150 -14.00 0.19 -0.96
N GLU A 151 -13.10 0.37 0.00
CA GLU A 151 -11.77 0.95 -0.23
C GLU A 151 -10.92 0.07 -1.16
N LEU A 152 -10.97 -1.26 -1.01
CA LEU A 152 -10.26 -2.18 -1.90
C LEU A 152 -10.79 -2.10 -3.33
N LYS A 153 -12.11 -1.99 -3.51
CA LYS A 153 -12.71 -1.82 -4.84
C LYS A 153 -12.27 -0.51 -5.51
N ARG A 154 -12.21 0.59 -4.75
CA ARG A 154 -11.67 1.87 -5.23
C ARG A 154 -10.20 1.73 -5.61
N LEU A 155 -9.40 1.13 -4.73
CA LEU A 155 -7.99 0.90 -4.96
C LEU A 155 -7.76 0.06 -6.22
N ARG A 156 -8.54 -1.00 -6.45
CA ARG A 156 -8.46 -1.80 -7.69
C ARG A 156 -8.66 -0.95 -8.94
N ALA A 157 -9.73 -0.15 -8.98
CA ALA A 157 -10.00 0.73 -10.11
C ALA A 157 -8.85 1.73 -10.33
N ASP A 158 -8.25 2.25 -9.26
CA ASP A 158 -7.09 3.13 -9.34
C ASP A 158 -5.85 2.40 -9.84
N ILE A 159 -5.55 1.19 -9.35
CA ILE A 159 -4.43 0.38 -9.83
C ILE A 159 -4.57 0.08 -11.32
N GLU A 160 -5.77 -0.30 -11.78
CA GLU A 160 -6.05 -0.57 -13.20
C GLU A 160 -5.85 0.68 -14.07
N ARG A 161 -6.43 1.82 -13.65
CA ARG A 161 -6.29 3.10 -14.35
C ARG A 161 -4.84 3.57 -14.44
N ILE A 162 -4.10 3.50 -13.33
CA ILE A 162 -2.68 3.87 -13.27
C ILE A 162 -1.85 2.91 -14.11
N SER A 163 -2.15 1.60 -14.04
CA SER A 163 -1.45 0.59 -14.82
C SER A 163 -1.55 0.86 -16.31
N PHE A 164 -2.77 1.18 -16.77
CA PHE A 164 -3.01 1.54 -18.15
C PHE A 164 -2.27 2.82 -18.54
N ALA A 165 -2.35 3.88 -17.72
CA ALA A 165 -1.71 5.17 -18.01
C ALA A 165 -0.18 5.10 -18.06
N VAL A 166 0.45 4.29 -17.19
CA VAL A 166 1.91 4.25 -17.03
C VAL A 166 2.57 3.13 -17.85
N PHE A 167 1.90 1.99 -18.00
CA PHE A 167 2.47 0.81 -18.65
C PHE A 167 1.77 0.41 -19.95
N GLY A 168 0.64 1.06 -20.30
CA GLY A 168 -0.15 0.72 -21.50
C GLY A 168 -0.80 -0.66 -21.44
N LYS A 169 -1.03 -1.19 -20.24
CA LYS A 169 -1.65 -2.50 -19.98
C LYS A 169 -2.66 -2.39 -18.86
#